data_AF-A0AAE2SAR6-F1
#
_entry.id   AF-A0AAE2SAR6-F1
#
_cell.length_a   1.000
_cell.length_b   1.000
_cell.length_c   1.000
_cell.angle_alpha   90.00
_cell.angle_beta   90.00
_cell.angle_gamma   90.00
#
_symmetry.space_group_name_H-M   'P 1'
#
loop_
_entity.id
_entity.type
_entity.pdbx_description
1 polymer ?
#
loop_
_entity_poly.entity_id
_entity_poly.type
_entity_poly.pdbx_seq_one_letter_code
_entity_poly.pdbx_strand_id
1 'polypeptide(L)'
;MLKRRHIREAAVQLLYFADLEGGPEVSDAQDAFWQIIQEGSLRKLTMAKAKAVLHIAQGRESRIKRLAEECPLVLAQLKAVEGTTPLATALRKINSQESKLSSAIDLLKTATRSKSGEDIVETRLQEVFVASRALPAVRLHWDYTLQDFPAWRNKLEAMTAIINHLERISDRLDAIHSPEFQTPGIPGFEHLRAGEKEIRSFREETEKLVQGILANKADIDATLTSIVENYAPERVAPVDRAILRLGAYEILHCEDIPRAVSINEAIEIAKKFGSSDSSRFVNGVLDALKA
;
A
#
# COMPACT_ATOMS: atom_id res chain seq x y z
N MET A 1 5.50 -16.03 -4.86
CA MET A 1 4.89 -16.81 -3.76
C MET A 1 5.56 -16.34 -2.49
N LEU A 2 4.82 -15.63 -1.63
CA LEU A 2 5.31 -15.26 -0.30
C LEU A 2 5.78 -16.56 0.38
N LYS A 3 7.02 -16.57 0.85
CA LYS A 3 7.53 -17.76 1.53
C LYS A 3 6.75 -17.88 2.84
N ARG A 4 5.94 -18.94 3.00
CA ARG A 4 5.18 -19.24 4.25
C ARG A 4 6.03 -19.05 5.51
N ARG A 5 7.34 -19.28 5.43
CA ARG A 5 8.32 -18.96 6.47
C ARG A 5 8.20 -17.52 6.99
N HIS A 6 8.18 -16.50 6.12
CA HIS A 6 8.09 -15.10 6.57
C HIS A 6 6.79 -14.82 7.32
N ILE A 7 5.68 -15.45 6.92
CA ILE A 7 4.40 -15.35 7.61
C ILE A 7 4.51 -15.92 9.02
N ARG A 8 5.16 -17.09 9.17
CA ARG A 8 5.42 -17.69 10.49
C ARG A 8 6.33 -16.84 11.35
N GLU A 9 7.41 -16.30 10.79
CA GLU A 9 8.31 -15.40 11.51
C GLU A 9 7.58 -14.16 12.03
N ALA A 10 6.75 -13.53 11.20
CA ALA A 10 5.93 -12.38 11.61
C ALA A 10 4.87 -12.78 12.65
N ALA A 11 4.24 -13.95 12.51
CA ALA A 11 3.29 -14.47 13.49
C ALA A 11 3.94 -14.67 14.87
N VAL A 12 5.16 -15.24 14.93
CA VAL A 12 5.91 -15.41 16.17
C VAL A 12 6.24 -14.06 16.82
N GLN A 13 6.68 -13.08 16.03
CA GLN A 13 6.97 -11.74 16.55
C GLN A 13 5.71 -11.04 17.08
N LEU A 14 4.59 -11.18 16.39
CA LEU A 14 3.31 -10.60 16.81
C LEU A 14 2.77 -11.28 18.08
N LEU A 15 2.87 -12.61 18.18
CA LEU A 15 2.52 -13.37 19.38
C LEU A 15 3.42 -13.00 20.56
N TYR A 16 4.73 -12.86 20.33
CA TYR A 16 5.69 -12.40 21.34
C TYR A 16 5.27 -11.03 21.88
N PHE A 17 4.92 -10.09 20.99
CA PHE A 17 4.49 -8.76 21.38
C PHE A 17 3.20 -8.77 22.21
N ALA A 18 2.22 -9.60 21.84
CA ALA A 18 0.94 -9.71 22.54
C ALA A 18 1.04 -10.36 23.94
N ASP A 19 2.09 -11.13 24.19
CA ASP A 19 2.32 -11.86 25.44
C ASP A 19 3.20 -11.08 26.46
N LEU A 20 3.72 -9.90 26.11
CA LEU A 20 4.53 -9.08 27.03
C LEU A 20 3.63 -8.46 28.12
N GLU A 21 3.86 -8.82 29.39
CA GLU A 21 3.16 -8.24 30.54
C GLU A 21 3.34 -6.71 30.59
N GLY A 22 2.23 -5.98 30.71
CA GLY A 22 2.23 -4.50 30.71
C GLY A 22 2.42 -3.86 29.33
N GLY A 23 2.34 -4.64 28.24
CA GLY A 23 2.36 -4.12 26.87
C GLY A 23 1.11 -3.31 26.49
N PRO A 24 1.16 -2.58 25.34
CA PRO A 24 0.00 -1.88 24.80
C PRO A 24 -1.17 -2.85 24.57
N GLU A 25 -2.41 -2.34 24.56
CA GLU A 25 -3.55 -3.11 24.08
C GLU A 25 -3.25 -3.66 22.67
N VAL A 26 -3.68 -4.91 22.41
CA VAL A 26 -3.33 -5.67 21.20
C VAL A 26 -3.66 -4.90 19.91
N SER A 27 -4.62 -3.98 19.93
CA SER A 27 -4.96 -3.10 18.80
C SER A 27 -3.90 -2.04 18.49
N ASP A 28 -3.40 -1.33 19.50
CA ASP A 28 -2.45 -0.21 19.31
C ASP A 28 -1.04 -0.73 18.95
N ALA A 29 -0.71 -1.90 19.49
CA ALA A 29 0.47 -2.68 19.19
C ALA A 29 0.59 -3.10 17.71
N GLN A 30 -0.54 -3.47 17.12
CA GLN A 30 -0.58 -4.10 15.79
C GLN A 30 -0.19 -3.13 14.68
N ASP A 31 -0.67 -1.89 14.72
CA ASP A 31 -0.38 -0.94 13.64
C ASP A 31 1.10 -0.52 13.63
N ALA A 32 1.71 -0.30 14.79
CA ALA A 32 3.14 -0.02 14.91
C ALA A 32 3.98 -1.22 14.44
N PHE A 33 3.57 -2.45 14.79
CA PHE A 33 4.21 -3.68 14.32
C PHE A 33 4.19 -3.78 12.79
N TRP A 34 3.02 -3.56 12.18
CA TRP A 34 2.86 -3.66 10.73
C TRP A 34 3.67 -2.59 9.99
N GLN A 35 3.72 -1.37 10.53
CA GLN A 35 4.58 -0.32 9.97
C GLN A 35 6.05 -0.76 9.91
N ILE A 36 6.56 -1.41 10.96
CA ILE A 36 7.97 -1.86 11.02
C ILE A 36 8.22 -3.03 10.08
N ILE A 37 7.40 -4.09 10.14
CA ILE A 37 7.64 -5.31 9.36
C ILE A 37 7.46 -5.07 7.86
N GLN A 38 6.49 -4.22 7.48
CA GLN A 38 6.21 -3.93 6.09
C GLN A 38 6.99 -2.73 5.56
N GLU A 39 7.74 -2.01 6.41
CA GLU A 39 8.50 -0.81 6.06
C GLU A 39 9.23 -1.00 4.73
N GLY A 40 10.17 -1.94 4.65
CA GLY A 40 10.97 -2.16 3.44
C GLY A 40 10.16 -2.49 2.17
N SER A 41 8.99 -3.11 2.30
CA SER A 41 8.12 -3.46 1.16
C SER A 41 7.27 -2.27 0.73
N LEU A 42 6.69 -1.55 1.68
CA LEU A 42 5.95 -0.30 1.46
C LEU A 42 6.85 0.74 0.79
N ARG A 43 8.10 0.83 1.26
CA ARG A 43 9.14 1.69 0.69
C ARG A 43 9.39 1.45 -0.79
N LYS A 44 9.64 0.17 -1.14
CA LYS A 44 9.82 -0.26 -2.54
C LYS A 44 8.60 0.05 -3.38
N LEU A 45 7.39 -0.18 -2.85
CA LEU A 45 6.15 0.10 -3.55
C LEU A 45 5.95 1.60 -3.79
N THR A 46 6.16 2.44 -2.78
CA THR A 46 6.09 3.90 -2.87
C THR A 46 7.03 4.43 -3.95
N MET A 47 8.28 3.96 -3.96
CA MET A 47 9.25 4.34 -4.99
C MET A 47 8.85 3.84 -6.38
N ALA A 48 8.31 2.64 -6.51
CA ALA A 48 7.83 2.10 -7.77
C ALA A 48 6.64 2.92 -8.33
N LYS A 49 5.67 3.28 -7.46
CA LYS A 49 4.57 4.18 -7.81
C LYS A 49 5.07 5.57 -8.24
N ALA A 50 6.00 6.15 -7.50
CA ALA A 50 6.58 7.44 -7.84
C ALA A 50 7.25 7.42 -9.23
N LYS A 51 8.03 6.37 -9.53
CA LYS A 51 8.64 6.19 -10.86
C LYS A 51 7.59 6.03 -11.96
N ALA A 52 6.53 5.29 -11.70
CA ALA A 52 5.43 5.10 -12.65
C ALA A 52 4.71 6.44 -12.94
N VAL A 53 4.41 7.23 -11.91
CA VAL A 53 3.84 8.58 -12.03
C VAL A 53 4.73 9.46 -12.90
N LEU A 54 6.02 9.52 -12.59
CA LEU A 54 6.97 10.35 -13.33
C LEU A 54 7.13 9.90 -14.79
N HIS A 55 7.02 8.60 -15.07
CA HIS A 55 7.05 8.07 -16.42
C HIS A 55 5.79 8.43 -17.21
N ILE A 56 4.60 8.26 -16.63
CA ILE A 56 3.33 8.64 -17.29
C ILE A 56 3.25 10.14 -17.53
N ALA A 57 3.77 10.94 -16.61
CA ALA A 57 3.77 12.39 -16.72
C ALA A 57 4.71 12.92 -17.83
N GLN A 58 5.58 12.08 -18.43
CA GLN A 58 6.48 12.52 -19.50
C GLN A 58 5.70 13.09 -20.68
N GLY A 59 6.06 14.29 -21.12
CA GLY A 59 5.43 14.97 -22.26
C GLY A 59 4.26 15.87 -21.87
N ARG A 60 3.77 15.77 -20.63
CA ARG A 60 2.77 16.66 -20.05
C ARG A 60 3.27 18.11 -19.98
N GLU A 61 4.56 18.32 -19.75
CA GLU A 61 5.17 19.64 -19.55
C GLU A 61 4.94 20.57 -20.76
N SER A 62 5.08 20.03 -21.98
CA SER A 62 4.85 20.78 -23.21
C SER A 62 3.41 21.27 -23.35
N ARG A 63 2.45 20.46 -22.91
CA ARG A 63 1.01 20.76 -22.98
C ARG A 63 0.58 21.72 -21.89
N ILE A 64 1.10 21.57 -20.68
CA ILE A 64 0.89 22.54 -19.59
C ILE A 64 1.44 23.91 -19.96
N LYS A 65 2.65 23.96 -20.54
CA LYS A 65 3.22 25.21 -21.04
C LYS A 65 2.31 25.87 -22.08
N ARG A 66 1.86 25.10 -23.07
CA ARG A 66 0.94 25.60 -24.11
C ARG A 66 -0.38 26.08 -23.53
N LEU A 67 -0.96 25.35 -22.57
CA LEU A 67 -2.17 25.75 -21.85
C LEU A 67 -1.95 27.10 -21.12
N ALA A 68 -0.82 27.26 -20.43
CA ALA A 68 -0.49 28.48 -19.71
C ALA A 68 -0.27 29.70 -20.64
N GLU A 69 0.24 29.47 -21.86
CA GLU A 69 0.44 30.52 -22.88
C GLU A 69 -0.87 30.91 -23.58
N GLU A 70 -1.73 29.94 -23.94
CA GLU A 70 -2.98 30.21 -24.66
C GLU A 70 -4.12 30.70 -23.74
N CYS A 71 -4.15 30.26 -22.47
CA CYS A 71 -5.24 30.56 -21.54
C CYS A 71 -5.48 32.08 -21.33
N PRO A 72 -4.45 32.94 -21.09
CA PRO A 72 -4.67 34.38 -20.96
C PRO A 72 -5.29 35.02 -22.20
N LEU A 73 -4.90 34.57 -23.40
CA LEU A 73 -5.42 35.09 -24.68
C LEU A 73 -6.91 34.74 -24.84
N VAL A 74 -7.27 33.49 -24.56
CA VAL A 74 -8.66 33.03 -24.61
C VAL A 74 -9.51 33.75 -23.56
N LEU A 75 -9.00 33.92 -22.34
CA LEU A 75 -9.71 34.63 -21.28
C LEU A 75 -9.98 36.11 -21.64
N ALA A 76 -9.05 36.77 -22.34
CA ALA A 76 -9.25 38.13 -22.83
C ALA A 76 -10.36 38.20 -23.88
N GLN A 77 -10.42 37.24 -24.81
CA GLN A 77 -11.48 37.16 -25.82
C GLN A 77 -12.86 36.91 -25.19
N LEU A 78 -12.93 36.01 -24.20
CA LEU A 78 -14.17 35.75 -23.47
C LEU A 78 -14.63 37.01 -22.73
N LYS A 79 -13.74 37.67 -22.00
CA LYS A 79 -14.08 38.89 -21.24
C LYS A 79 -14.65 40.02 -22.12
N ALA A 80 -14.29 40.07 -23.41
CA ALA A 80 -14.81 41.05 -24.35
C ALA A 80 -16.27 40.79 -24.79
N VAL A 81 -16.84 39.63 -24.48
CA VAL A 81 -18.20 39.23 -24.87
C VAL A 81 -19.06 39.01 -23.62
N GLU A 82 -20.16 39.75 -23.50
CA GLU A 82 -21.10 39.62 -22.39
C GLU A 82 -21.68 38.20 -22.30
N GLY A 83 -21.95 37.74 -21.07
CA GLY A 83 -22.53 36.41 -20.80
C GLY A 83 -21.52 35.25 -20.80
N THR A 84 -20.27 35.43 -21.21
CA THR A 84 -19.26 34.35 -21.24
C THR A 84 -18.50 34.12 -19.92
N THR A 85 -18.86 34.85 -18.85
CA THR A 85 -18.26 34.73 -17.51
C THR A 85 -18.19 33.29 -16.97
N PRO A 86 -19.21 32.42 -17.16
CA PRO A 86 -19.13 31.02 -16.75
C PRO A 86 -17.98 30.27 -17.44
N LEU A 87 -17.85 30.43 -18.77
CA LEU A 87 -16.83 29.77 -19.58
C LEU A 87 -15.40 30.24 -19.20
N ALA A 88 -15.23 31.55 -18.97
CA ALA A 88 -13.97 32.10 -18.48
C ALA A 88 -13.61 31.58 -17.08
N THR A 89 -14.62 31.34 -16.24
CA THR A 89 -14.42 30.81 -14.87
C THR A 89 -14.05 29.33 -14.89
N ALA A 90 -14.73 28.53 -15.72
CA ALA A 90 -14.39 27.12 -15.94
C ALA A 90 -12.95 26.97 -16.47
N LEU A 91 -12.54 27.76 -17.47
CA LEU A 91 -11.18 27.71 -18.01
C LEU A 91 -10.11 28.10 -16.97
N ARG A 92 -10.36 29.15 -16.18
CA ARG A 92 -9.45 29.53 -15.07
C ARG A 92 -9.30 28.40 -14.06
N LYS A 93 -10.40 27.69 -13.75
CA LYS A 93 -10.38 26.58 -12.80
C LYS A 93 -9.55 25.41 -13.34
N ILE A 94 -9.71 25.05 -14.62
CA ILE A 94 -8.88 24.04 -15.28
C ILE A 94 -7.41 24.43 -15.18
N ASN A 95 -7.04 25.62 -15.69
CA ASN A 95 -5.65 26.06 -15.72
C ASN A 95 -5.02 26.07 -14.31
N SER A 96 -5.78 26.48 -13.29
CA SER A 96 -5.33 26.46 -11.90
C SER A 96 -5.07 25.03 -11.38
N GLN A 97 -5.99 24.09 -11.62
CA GLN A 97 -5.82 22.70 -11.15
C GLN A 97 -4.73 21.95 -11.93
N GLU A 98 -4.65 22.15 -13.25
CA GLU A 98 -3.61 21.56 -14.09
C GLU A 98 -2.21 22.04 -13.65
N SER A 99 -2.10 23.33 -13.26
CA SER A 99 -0.89 23.94 -12.71
C SER A 99 -0.52 23.34 -11.34
N LYS A 100 -1.50 23.09 -10.47
CA LYS A 100 -1.27 22.42 -9.16
C LYS A 100 -0.75 21.00 -9.35
N LEU A 101 -1.35 20.22 -10.25
CA LEU A 101 -0.86 18.88 -10.57
C LEU A 101 0.57 18.94 -11.16
N SER A 102 0.85 19.89 -12.05
CA SER A 102 2.22 20.08 -12.58
C SER A 102 3.22 20.36 -11.47
N SER A 103 2.91 21.28 -10.56
CA SER A 103 3.78 21.60 -9.44
C SER A 103 4.01 20.42 -8.50
N ALA A 104 2.97 19.63 -8.20
CA ALA A 104 3.11 18.42 -7.37
C ALA A 104 4.02 17.37 -8.04
N ILE A 105 3.90 17.18 -9.36
CA ILE A 105 4.76 16.27 -10.12
C ILE A 105 6.22 16.74 -10.10
N ASP A 106 6.48 18.04 -10.24
CA ASP A 106 7.83 18.59 -10.17
C ASP A 106 8.47 18.44 -8.77
N LEU A 107 7.67 18.60 -7.72
CA LEU A 107 8.10 18.35 -6.35
C LEU A 107 8.42 16.87 -6.11
N LEU A 108 7.59 15.95 -6.64
CA LEU A 108 7.87 14.51 -6.60
C LEU A 108 9.14 14.15 -7.38
N LYS A 109 9.34 14.74 -8.56
CA LYS A 109 10.55 14.56 -9.38
C LYS A 109 11.79 15.04 -8.64
N THR A 110 11.68 16.12 -7.86
CA THR A 110 12.77 16.64 -7.04
C THR A 110 13.05 15.69 -5.88
N ALA A 111 12.01 15.30 -5.12
CA ALA A 111 12.12 14.41 -3.96
C ALA A 111 12.71 13.02 -4.29
N THR A 112 12.42 12.49 -5.49
CA THR A 112 12.96 11.20 -5.95
C THR A 112 14.41 11.28 -6.44
N ARG A 113 14.93 12.48 -6.72
CA ARG A 113 16.31 12.72 -7.18
C ARG A 113 17.24 13.11 -6.05
N SER A 114 16.76 13.88 -5.09
CA SER A 114 17.49 14.16 -3.86
C SER A 114 17.63 12.88 -3.04
N LYS A 115 18.65 12.79 -2.19
CA LYS A 115 18.68 11.85 -1.06
C LYS A 115 17.65 12.24 0.01
N SER A 116 16.48 12.73 -0.40
CA SER A 116 15.41 13.12 0.51
C SER A 116 14.92 11.90 1.28
N GLY A 117 14.52 12.13 2.53
CA GLY A 117 13.87 11.11 3.33
C GLY A 117 12.62 10.58 2.63
N GLU A 118 12.34 9.31 2.82
CA GLU A 118 11.28 8.60 2.13
C GLU A 118 9.88 9.12 2.42
N ASP A 119 9.65 9.56 3.66
CA ASP A 119 8.41 10.22 4.09
C ASP A 119 8.08 11.43 3.19
N ILE A 120 9.12 12.09 2.66
CA ILE A 120 8.96 13.19 1.71
C ILE A 120 8.45 12.66 0.37
N VAL A 121 8.99 11.56 -0.14
CA VAL A 121 8.54 10.96 -1.41
C VAL A 121 7.10 10.49 -1.30
N GLU A 122 6.74 9.82 -0.21
CA GLU A 122 5.37 9.39 0.05
C GLU A 122 4.42 10.60 0.11
N THR A 123 4.78 11.64 0.87
CA THR A 123 3.98 12.87 0.96
C THR A 123 3.80 13.51 -0.43
N ARG A 124 4.87 13.66 -1.22
CA ARG A 124 4.78 14.23 -2.57
C ARG A 124 3.95 13.37 -3.51
N LEU A 125 4.03 12.05 -3.38
CA LEU A 125 3.22 11.13 -4.17
C LEU A 125 1.72 11.30 -3.85
N GLN A 126 1.37 11.45 -2.57
CA GLN A 126 -0.02 11.73 -2.17
C GLN A 126 -0.51 13.08 -2.67
N GLU A 127 0.32 14.13 -2.63
CA GLU A 127 -0.02 15.44 -3.21
C GLU A 127 -0.35 15.35 -4.70
N VAL A 128 0.40 14.55 -5.46
CA VAL A 128 0.12 14.29 -6.88
C VAL A 128 -1.26 13.63 -7.06
N PHE A 129 -1.57 12.58 -6.29
CA PHE A 129 -2.86 11.90 -6.41
C PHE A 129 -4.03 12.76 -5.96
N VAL A 130 -3.86 13.60 -4.92
CA VAL A 130 -4.88 14.58 -4.51
C VAL A 130 -5.12 15.61 -5.62
N ALA A 131 -4.07 16.15 -6.23
CA ALA A 131 -4.20 17.11 -7.32
C ALA A 131 -4.84 16.48 -8.57
N SER A 132 -4.50 15.23 -8.90
CA SER A 132 -5.07 14.46 -10.02
C SER A 132 -6.58 14.24 -9.86
N ARG A 133 -7.01 13.75 -8.69
CA ARG A 133 -8.43 13.49 -8.39
C ARG A 133 -9.33 14.73 -8.40
N ALA A 134 -8.76 15.93 -8.30
CA ALA A 134 -9.53 17.17 -8.39
C ALA A 134 -9.89 17.58 -9.82
N LEU A 135 -9.25 17.00 -10.85
CA LEU A 135 -9.41 17.40 -12.25
C LEU A 135 -10.68 16.89 -12.93
N PRO A 136 -11.14 15.63 -12.74
CA PRO A 136 -12.32 15.11 -13.45
C PRO A 136 -13.56 15.99 -13.29
N ALA A 137 -13.87 16.43 -12.06
CA ALA A 137 -15.02 17.30 -11.80
C ALA A 137 -14.90 18.67 -12.50
N VAL A 138 -13.68 19.21 -12.60
CA VAL A 138 -13.43 20.50 -13.23
C VAL A 138 -13.52 20.42 -14.75
N ARG A 139 -13.05 19.32 -15.36
CA ARG A 139 -13.17 19.09 -16.81
C ARG A 139 -14.61 18.80 -17.21
N LEU A 140 -15.32 17.99 -16.43
CA LEU A 140 -16.74 17.75 -16.65
C LEU A 140 -17.55 19.04 -16.60
N HIS A 141 -17.26 19.93 -15.64
CA HIS A 141 -17.89 21.25 -15.56
C HIS A 141 -17.57 22.12 -16.80
N TRP A 142 -16.35 22.07 -17.33
CA TRP A 142 -15.98 22.75 -18.57
C TRP A 142 -16.79 22.24 -19.76
N ASP A 143 -16.89 20.94 -19.93
CA ASP A 143 -17.63 20.34 -21.05
C ASP A 143 -19.11 20.71 -21.00
N TYR A 144 -19.75 20.61 -19.83
CA TYR A 144 -21.13 21.05 -19.65
C TYR A 144 -21.29 22.54 -19.93
N THR A 145 -20.40 23.38 -19.40
CA THR A 145 -20.48 24.83 -19.63
C THR A 145 -20.35 25.13 -21.12
N LEU A 146 -19.43 24.48 -21.84
CA LEU A 146 -19.21 24.73 -23.27
C LEU A 146 -20.42 24.35 -24.14
N GLN A 147 -21.25 23.40 -23.72
CA GLN A 147 -22.49 23.03 -24.43
C GLN A 147 -23.47 24.20 -24.52
N ASP A 148 -23.53 25.05 -23.49
CA ASP A 148 -24.38 26.24 -23.44
C ASP A 148 -23.87 27.38 -24.34
N PHE A 149 -22.64 27.28 -24.88
CA PHE A 149 -22.02 28.30 -25.73
C PHE A 149 -21.63 27.74 -27.13
N PRO A 150 -22.60 27.35 -27.98
CA PRO A 150 -22.33 26.73 -29.28
C PRO A 150 -21.44 27.57 -30.21
N ALA A 151 -21.57 28.90 -30.17
CA ALA A 151 -20.75 29.82 -30.97
C ALA A 151 -19.26 29.79 -30.62
N TRP A 152 -18.89 29.24 -29.46
CA TRP A 152 -17.52 29.14 -28.98
C TRP A 152 -16.88 27.77 -29.18
N ARG A 153 -17.65 26.73 -29.57
CA ARG A 153 -17.12 25.37 -29.75
C ARG A 153 -15.93 25.33 -30.70
N ASN A 154 -16.08 25.87 -31.91
CA ASN A 154 -15.01 25.86 -32.91
C ASN A 154 -13.83 26.76 -32.49
N LYS A 155 -14.11 27.88 -31.82
CA LYS A 155 -13.05 28.80 -31.35
C LYS A 155 -12.20 28.19 -30.24
N LEU A 156 -12.77 27.29 -29.44
CA LEU A 156 -12.15 26.65 -28.29
C LEU A 156 -11.73 25.20 -28.56
N GLU A 157 -11.79 24.75 -29.82
CA GLU A 157 -11.44 23.38 -30.20
C GLU A 157 -10.00 23.05 -29.83
N ALA A 158 -9.05 23.94 -30.15
CA ALA A 158 -7.64 23.76 -29.81
C ALA A 158 -7.41 23.67 -28.29
N MET A 159 -8.09 24.52 -27.51
CA MET A 159 -8.03 24.50 -26.05
C MET A 159 -8.60 23.20 -25.48
N THR A 160 -9.75 22.76 -25.99
CA THR A 160 -10.42 21.51 -25.59
C THR A 160 -9.54 20.31 -25.93
N ALA A 161 -8.86 20.31 -27.08
CA ALA A 161 -7.92 19.26 -27.46
C ALA A 161 -6.73 19.16 -26.49
N ILE A 162 -6.22 20.29 -25.98
CA ILE A 162 -5.17 20.31 -24.95
C ILE A 162 -5.70 19.69 -23.66
N ILE A 163 -6.89 20.09 -23.21
CA ILE A 163 -7.52 19.60 -21.98
C ILE A 163 -7.74 18.09 -22.05
N ASN A 164 -8.32 17.58 -23.14
CA ASN A 164 -8.58 16.15 -23.33
C ASN A 164 -7.28 15.32 -23.39
N HIS A 165 -6.18 15.91 -23.89
CA HIS A 165 -4.89 15.23 -23.87
C HIS A 165 -4.34 15.13 -22.43
N LEU A 166 -4.46 16.21 -21.65
CA LEU A 166 -4.06 16.22 -20.24
C LEU A 166 -4.92 15.26 -19.41
N GLU A 167 -6.19 15.08 -19.79
CA GLU A 167 -7.12 14.13 -19.17
C GLU A 167 -6.66 12.69 -19.28
N ARG A 168 -6.32 12.24 -20.49
CA ARG A 168 -5.79 10.88 -20.71
C ARG A 168 -4.55 10.59 -19.86
N ILE A 169 -3.74 11.61 -19.56
CA ILE A 169 -2.57 11.46 -18.69
C ILE A 169 -3.01 11.31 -17.23
N SER A 170 -3.91 12.18 -16.72
CA SER A 170 -4.39 12.07 -15.33
C SER A 170 -5.17 10.79 -15.06
N ASP A 171 -5.96 10.30 -16.02
CA ASP A 171 -6.70 9.04 -15.85
C ASP A 171 -5.72 7.86 -15.64
N ARG A 172 -4.60 7.89 -16.35
CA ARG A 172 -3.52 6.91 -16.17
C ARG A 172 -2.78 7.08 -14.84
N LEU A 173 -2.69 8.31 -14.30
CA LEU A 173 -2.12 8.55 -12.97
C LEU A 173 -3.03 7.99 -11.87
N ASP A 174 -4.34 8.22 -11.98
CA ASP A 174 -5.33 7.72 -11.01
C ASP A 174 -5.35 6.18 -10.98
N ALA A 175 -5.14 5.54 -12.12
CA ALA A 175 -5.00 4.08 -12.22
C ALA A 175 -3.80 3.50 -11.44
N ILE A 176 -2.75 4.30 -11.13
CA ILE A 176 -1.65 3.88 -10.25
C ILE A 176 -2.10 3.88 -8.78
N HIS A 177 -2.96 4.81 -8.39
CA HIS A 177 -3.39 4.97 -7.00
C HIS A 177 -4.39 3.90 -6.57
N SER A 178 -5.39 3.63 -7.41
CA SER A 178 -6.47 2.67 -7.12
C SER A 178 -6.56 1.61 -8.22
N PRO A 179 -5.55 0.73 -8.33
CA PRO A 179 -5.48 -0.25 -9.40
C PRO A 179 -6.57 -1.32 -9.34
N GLU A 180 -7.29 -1.44 -8.23
CA GLU A 180 -8.36 -2.41 -8.03
C GLU A 180 -9.72 -1.96 -8.60
N PHE A 181 -9.92 -0.67 -8.88
CA PHE A 181 -11.21 -0.10 -9.29
C PHE A 181 -11.27 0.49 -10.71
N GLN A 182 -10.20 0.47 -11.51
CA GLN A 182 -10.21 1.03 -12.87
C GLN A 182 -9.63 0.08 -13.94
N THR A 183 -10.51 -0.17 -14.92
CA THR A 183 -10.37 -0.75 -16.28
C THR A 183 -9.45 -1.96 -16.50
N PRO A 184 -9.98 -3.06 -17.07
CA PRO A 184 -9.16 -4.04 -17.76
C PRO A 184 -8.36 -3.33 -18.87
N GLY A 185 -7.03 -3.41 -18.83
CA GLY A 185 -6.22 -3.06 -19.99
C GLY A 185 -5.51 -1.70 -20.01
N ILE A 186 -4.96 -1.21 -18.89
CA ILE A 186 -3.77 -0.35 -18.98
C ILE A 186 -2.53 -1.23 -18.75
N PRO A 187 -1.85 -1.69 -19.83
CA PRO A 187 -0.66 -2.51 -19.70
C PRO A 187 0.44 -1.76 -18.94
N GLY A 188 1.20 -2.49 -18.11
CA GLY A 188 2.43 -1.98 -17.50
C GLY A 188 2.41 -1.79 -15.98
N PHE A 189 1.27 -1.87 -15.29
CA PHE A 189 1.18 -1.73 -13.82
C PHE A 189 1.00 -3.04 -13.05
N GLU A 190 1.08 -4.18 -13.73
CA GLU A 190 0.91 -5.51 -13.13
C GLU A 190 1.85 -5.74 -11.95
N HIS A 191 3.10 -5.27 -12.05
CA HIS A 191 4.10 -5.38 -10.99
C HIS A 191 3.74 -4.55 -9.74
N LEU A 192 3.11 -3.38 -9.90
CA LEU A 192 2.63 -2.56 -8.78
C LEU A 192 1.48 -3.26 -8.06
N ARG A 193 0.52 -3.80 -8.83
CA ARG A 193 -0.61 -4.58 -8.32
C ARG A 193 -0.15 -5.83 -7.59
N ALA A 194 0.82 -6.54 -8.17
CA ALA A 194 1.42 -7.71 -7.55
C ALA A 194 2.10 -7.35 -6.21
N GLY A 195 2.86 -6.25 -6.17
CA GLY A 195 3.49 -5.77 -4.94
C GLY A 195 2.50 -5.36 -3.85
N GLU A 196 1.44 -4.63 -4.20
CA GLU A 196 0.36 -4.28 -3.26
C GLU A 196 -0.35 -5.52 -2.73
N LYS A 197 -0.73 -6.43 -3.63
CA LYS A 197 -1.38 -7.68 -3.28
C LYS A 197 -0.48 -8.52 -2.37
N GLU A 198 0.82 -8.56 -2.64
CA GLU A 198 1.80 -9.27 -1.82
C GLU A 198 1.87 -8.69 -0.40
N ILE A 199 1.96 -7.36 -0.25
CA ILE A 199 1.97 -6.70 1.07
C ILE A 199 0.65 -6.97 1.82
N ARG A 200 -0.49 -6.85 1.15
CA ARG A 200 -1.82 -7.08 1.73
C ARG A 200 -1.99 -8.54 2.17
N SER A 201 -1.76 -9.47 1.26
CA SER A 201 -1.86 -10.93 1.51
C SER A 201 -0.93 -11.38 2.62
N PHE A 202 0.29 -10.83 2.70
CA PHE A 202 1.20 -11.13 3.80
C PHE A 202 0.63 -10.75 5.18
N ARG A 203 0.03 -9.56 5.30
CA ARG A 203 -0.64 -9.11 6.54
C ARG A 203 -1.84 -10.00 6.85
N GLU A 204 -2.75 -10.17 5.90
CA GLU A 204 -3.98 -10.96 6.07
C GLU A 204 -3.69 -12.42 6.48
N GLU A 205 -2.74 -13.08 5.82
CA GLU A 205 -2.37 -14.47 6.14
C GLU A 205 -1.72 -14.60 7.51
N THR A 206 -0.89 -13.62 7.90
CA THR A 206 -0.27 -13.59 9.24
C THR A 206 -1.30 -13.34 10.33
N GLU A 207 -2.19 -12.36 10.15
CA GLU A 207 -3.28 -12.06 11.10
C GLU A 207 -4.20 -13.26 11.26
N LYS A 208 -4.56 -13.94 10.15
CA LYS A 208 -5.36 -15.17 10.19
C LYS A 208 -4.66 -16.27 10.98
N LEU A 209 -3.36 -16.47 10.78
CA LEU A 209 -2.58 -17.47 11.52
C LEU A 209 -2.56 -17.15 13.01
N VAL A 210 -2.28 -15.89 13.38
CA VAL A 210 -2.24 -15.45 14.78
C VAL A 210 -3.60 -15.55 15.45
N GLN A 211 -4.68 -15.14 14.77
CA GLN A 211 -6.05 -15.30 15.25
C GLN A 211 -6.39 -16.76 15.51
N GLY A 212 -6.01 -17.67 14.60
CA GLY A 212 -6.18 -19.10 14.79
C GLY A 212 -5.46 -19.63 16.04
N ILE A 213 -4.21 -19.22 16.24
CA ILE A 213 -3.41 -19.59 17.42
C ILE A 213 -4.06 -19.06 18.71
N LEU A 214 -4.48 -17.78 18.72
CA LEU A 214 -5.09 -17.16 19.89
C LEU A 214 -6.46 -17.77 20.24
N ALA A 215 -7.27 -18.10 19.23
CA ALA A 215 -8.56 -18.75 19.43
C ALA A 215 -8.44 -20.15 20.07
N ASN A 216 -7.34 -20.87 19.78
CA ASN A 216 -7.08 -22.21 20.31
C ASN A 216 -6.02 -22.21 21.42
N LYS A 217 -5.66 -21.03 21.96
CA LYS A 217 -4.54 -20.85 22.90
C LYS A 217 -4.65 -21.75 24.13
N ALA A 218 -5.84 -21.84 24.73
CA ALA A 218 -6.05 -22.63 25.94
C ALA A 218 -5.80 -24.13 25.70
N ASP A 219 -6.32 -24.68 24.60
CA ASP A 219 -6.17 -26.09 24.24
C ASP A 219 -4.73 -26.41 23.85
N ILE A 220 -4.08 -25.51 23.10
CA ILE A 220 -2.66 -25.61 22.76
C ILE A 220 -1.79 -25.61 24.01
N ASP A 221 -1.99 -24.65 24.92
CA ASP A 221 -1.20 -24.53 26.15
C ASP A 221 -1.43 -25.72 27.08
N ALA A 222 -2.65 -26.25 27.18
CA ALA A 222 -2.95 -27.46 27.93
C ALA A 222 -2.22 -28.68 27.34
N THR A 223 -2.22 -28.82 26.01
CA THR A 223 -1.53 -29.90 25.31
C THR A 223 -0.01 -29.82 25.51
N LEU A 224 0.59 -28.65 25.33
CA LEU A 224 2.02 -28.41 25.55
C LEU A 224 2.43 -28.70 27.00
N THR A 225 1.61 -28.30 27.97
CA THR A 225 1.85 -28.55 29.40
C THR A 225 1.82 -30.04 29.74
N SER A 226 1.00 -30.84 29.05
CA SER A 226 0.94 -32.30 29.27
C SER A 226 2.18 -33.06 28.81
N ILE A 227 2.96 -32.48 27.90
CA ILE A 227 4.11 -33.13 27.25
C ILE A 227 5.41 -32.85 27.98
N VAL A 228 5.52 -31.69 28.61
CA VAL A 228 6.74 -31.27 29.29
C VAL A 228 6.59 -31.51 30.79
N GLU A 229 7.29 -32.51 31.33
CA GLU A 229 7.30 -32.79 32.77
C GLU A 229 7.80 -31.56 33.55
N ASN A 230 7.04 -31.09 34.54
CA ASN A 230 7.29 -29.86 35.31
C ASN A 230 7.25 -28.55 34.48
N TYR A 231 6.47 -28.50 33.40
CA TYR A 231 6.26 -27.28 32.61
C TYR A 231 5.39 -26.27 33.34
N ALA A 232 5.97 -25.11 33.60
CA ALA A 232 5.26 -23.89 33.91
C ALA A 232 5.45 -22.97 32.69
N PRO A 233 4.40 -22.63 31.92
CA PRO A 233 4.50 -21.76 30.74
C PRO A 233 5.22 -20.44 30.99
N GLU A 234 5.23 -19.97 32.24
CA GLU A 234 5.90 -18.76 32.73
C GLU A 234 7.44 -18.90 32.76
N ARG A 235 7.96 -20.14 32.74
CA ARG A 235 9.41 -20.42 32.76
C ARG A 235 10.02 -20.60 31.36
N VAL A 236 9.19 -20.65 30.33
CA VAL A 236 9.64 -20.71 28.94
C VAL A 236 9.91 -19.31 28.43
N ALA A 237 11.04 -19.13 27.75
CA ALA A 237 11.34 -17.86 27.09
C ALA A 237 10.15 -17.45 26.20
N PRO A 238 9.66 -16.20 26.27
CA PRO A 238 8.43 -15.83 25.56
C PRO A 238 8.49 -16.10 24.05
N VAL A 239 9.69 -15.99 23.45
CA VAL A 239 9.94 -16.34 22.05
C VAL A 239 9.74 -17.84 21.77
N ASP A 240 10.26 -18.71 22.63
CA ASP A 240 10.13 -20.16 22.49
C ASP A 240 8.68 -20.59 22.71
N ARG A 241 7.97 -19.95 23.65
CA ARG A 241 6.54 -20.16 23.85
C ARG A 241 5.71 -19.77 22.61
N ALA A 242 6.02 -18.64 21.99
CA ALA A 242 5.37 -18.23 20.74
C ALA A 242 5.63 -19.22 19.59
N ILE A 243 6.87 -19.72 19.47
CA ILE A 243 7.24 -20.73 18.46
C ILE A 243 6.52 -22.06 18.71
N LEU A 244 6.47 -22.52 19.95
CA LEU A 244 5.77 -23.75 20.32
C LEU A 244 4.28 -23.68 20.03
N ARG A 245 3.63 -22.55 20.35
CA ARG A 245 2.22 -22.33 20.05
C ARG A 245 1.94 -22.33 18.55
N LEU A 246 2.80 -21.69 17.76
CA LEU A 246 2.69 -21.73 16.30
C LEU A 246 2.83 -23.17 15.77
N GLY A 247 3.87 -23.89 16.20
CA GLY A 247 4.12 -25.27 15.77
C GLY A 247 3.00 -26.21 16.16
N ALA A 248 2.53 -26.14 17.40
CA ALA A 248 1.41 -26.94 17.90
C ALA A 248 0.12 -26.62 17.15
N TYR A 249 -0.19 -25.34 16.90
CA TYR A 249 -1.36 -24.95 16.14
C TYR A 249 -1.37 -25.55 14.73
N GLU A 250 -0.24 -25.45 14.00
CA GLU A 250 -0.17 -26.04 12.66
C GLU A 250 -0.33 -27.57 12.71
N ILE A 251 0.27 -28.25 13.68
CA ILE A 251 0.19 -29.72 13.81
C ILE A 251 -1.23 -30.20 14.15
N LEU A 252 -1.93 -29.47 15.02
CA LEU A 252 -3.23 -29.89 15.55
C LEU A 252 -4.43 -29.39 14.72
N HIS A 253 -4.28 -28.26 14.03
CA HIS A 253 -5.40 -27.58 13.39
C HIS A 253 -5.21 -27.27 11.89
N CYS A 254 -4.03 -27.51 11.30
CA CYS A 254 -3.77 -27.27 9.88
C CYS A 254 -3.50 -28.57 9.12
N GLU A 255 -4.57 -29.26 8.73
CA GLU A 255 -4.49 -30.53 7.98
C GLU A 255 -3.75 -30.42 6.62
N ASP A 256 -3.68 -29.21 6.05
CA ASP A 256 -2.96 -28.96 4.80
C ASP A 256 -1.42 -28.89 4.98
N ILE A 257 -0.92 -28.94 6.22
CA ILE A 257 0.50 -28.80 6.54
C ILE A 257 1.03 -30.10 7.13
N PRO A 258 1.94 -30.80 6.43
CA PRO A 258 2.56 -31.99 6.99
C PRO A 258 3.30 -31.67 8.29
N ARG A 259 3.04 -32.46 9.34
CA ARG A 259 3.67 -32.32 10.66
C ARG A 259 5.18 -32.07 10.62
N ALA A 260 5.91 -32.86 9.83
CA ALA A 260 7.36 -32.73 9.70
C ALA A 260 7.80 -31.36 9.16
N VAL A 261 6.98 -30.72 8.31
CA VAL A 261 7.24 -29.37 7.80
C VAL A 261 7.05 -28.34 8.93
N SER A 262 5.97 -28.42 9.71
CA SER A 262 5.74 -27.52 10.85
C SER A 262 6.85 -27.59 11.89
N ILE A 263 7.31 -28.81 12.22
CA ILE A 263 8.43 -29.02 13.15
C ILE A 263 9.72 -28.40 12.58
N ASN A 264 10.08 -28.71 11.34
CA ASN A 264 11.28 -28.17 10.71
C ASN A 264 11.26 -26.64 10.64
N GLU A 265 10.12 -26.03 10.29
CA GLU A 265 10.01 -24.57 10.23
C GLU A 265 10.09 -23.94 11.62
N ALA A 266 9.49 -24.54 12.65
CA ALA A 266 9.61 -24.07 14.03
C ALA A 266 11.07 -24.11 14.52
N ILE A 267 11.83 -25.16 14.20
CA ILE A 267 13.27 -25.27 14.52
C ILE A 267 14.08 -24.16 13.86
N GLU A 268 13.83 -23.91 12.58
CA GLU A 268 14.54 -22.88 11.83
C GLU A 268 14.26 -21.47 12.37
N ILE A 269 13.02 -21.21 12.79
CA ILE A 269 12.64 -19.97 13.47
C ILE A 269 13.31 -19.87 14.85
N ALA A 270 13.37 -20.96 15.61
CA ALA A 270 14.06 -21.01 16.90
C ALA A 270 15.56 -20.76 16.79
N LYS A 271 16.23 -21.25 15.74
CA LYS A 271 17.64 -20.91 15.47
C LYS A 271 17.84 -19.42 15.18
N LYS A 272 16.83 -18.75 14.62
CA LYS A 272 16.91 -17.34 14.22
C LYS A 272 16.63 -16.38 15.37
N PHE A 273 15.64 -16.67 16.21
CA PHE A 273 15.17 -15.75 17.25
C PHE A 273 15.41 -16.22 18.69
N GLY A 274 15.65 -17.51 18.89
CA GLY A 274 15.87 -18.11 20.20
C GLY A 274 17.33 -18.09 20.65
N SER A 275 17.59 -18.78 21.75
CA SER A 275 18.93 -19.06 22.28
C SER A 275 19.60 -20.26 21.57
N SER A 276 20.84 -20.56 21.93
CA SER A 276 21.54 -21.76 21.44
C SER A 276 20.78 -23.07 21.69
N ASP A 277 20.01 -23.14 22.79
CA ASP A 277 19.29 -24.34 23.21
C ASP A 277 17.85 -24.39 22.67
N SER A 278 17.31 -23.27 22.18
CA SER A 278 15.92 -23.14 21.76
C SER A 278 15.56 -24.10 20.62
N SER A 279 16.45 -24.28 19.64
CA SER A 279 16.19 -25.18 18.50
C SER A 279 16.01 -26.65 18.91
N ARG A 280 16.83 -27.13 19.86
CA ARG A 280 16.75 -28.48 20.41
C ARG A 280 15.53 -28.65 21.29
N PHE A 281 15.23 -27.64 22.12
CA PHE A 281 14.05 -27.64 22.97
C PHE A 281 12.76 -27.70 22.15
N VAL A 282 12.59 -26.79 21.19
CA VAL A 282 11.42 -26.74 20.29
C VAL A 282 11.22 -28.05 19.55
N ASN A 283 12.29 -28.64 19.00
CA ASN A 283 12.21 -29.95 18.35
C ASN A 283 11.67 -31.03 19.29
N GLY A 284 12.26 -31.15 20.49
CA GLY A 284 11.88 -32.20 21.44
C GLY A 284 10.42 -32.10 21.89
N VAL A 285 9.93 -30.89 22.14
CA VAL A 285 8.53 -30.68 22.56
C VAL A 285 7.57 -30.97 21.40
N LEU A 286 7.83 -30.44 20.20
CA LEU A 286 6.93 -30.63 19.07
C LEU A 286 6.94 -32.07 18.55
N ASP A 287 8.07 -32.78 18.59
CA ASP A 287 8.15 -34.21 18.25
C ASP A 287 7.30 -35.07 19.18
N ALA A 288 7.15 -34.68 20.44
CA ALA A 288 6.38 -35.42 21.43
C ALA A 288 4.86 -35.17 21.36
N LEU A 289 4.39 -34.17 20.61
CA LEU A 289 2.96 -33.99 20.34
C LEU A 289 2.40 -35.24 19.66
N LYS A 290 1.30 -35.80 20.13
CA LYS A 290 0.59 -36.83 19.35
C LYS A 290 -0.57 -36.12 18.64
N ALA A 291 -0.60 -36.24 17.31
CA ALA A 291 -1.75 -35.81 16.51
C ALA A 291 -2.84 -36.88 16.58
#